data_AF-A0A5P5ZNJ6-F1
#
_entry.id   AF-A0A5P5ZNJ6-F1
#
_cell.length_a   1.000
_cell.length_b   1.000
_cell.length_c   1.000
_cell.angle_alpha   90.00
_cell.angle_beta   90.00
_cell.angle_gamma   90.00
#
_symmetry.space_group_name_H-M   'P 1'
#
loop_
_entity.id
_entity.type
_entity.pdbx_description
1 polymer ?
#
loop_
_entity_poly.entity_id
_entity_poly.type
_entity_poly.pdbx_seq_one_letter_code
_entity_poly.pdbx_strand_id
1 'polypeptide(L)'
;MKKLIYFLIALSVLVLMGYKLFNQKEFLRSDVSPHGLFRADLYIEKPFFALPGGGGITSKKIYIEVFDKNDNLIGETNNKCSVFLSDVEIRWDLKRNILRFAPARTINLTNGRCDL
;
A
#
# COMPACT_ATOMS: atom_id res chain seq x y z
N MET A 1 -24.25 6.02 -36.34
CA MET A 1 -23.45 4.90 -35.79
C MET A 1 -22.01 5.30 -35.46
N LYS A 2 -21.18 5.75 -36.41
CA LYS A 2 -19.76 6.15 -36.13
C LYS A 2 -19.60 7.18 -35.00
N LYS A 3 -20.44 8.23 -34.95
CA LYS A 3 -20.42 9.25 -33.88
C LYS A 3 -20.71 8.69 -32.47
N LEU A 4 -21.61 7.71 -32.38
CA LEU A 4 -21.96 7.05 -31.11
C LEU A 4 -20.81 6.16 -30.60
N ILE A 5 -20.10 5.51 -31.52
CA ILE A 5 -18.92 4.69 -31.22
C ILE A 5 -17.79 5.57 -30.67
N TYR A 6 -17.50 6.72 -31.31
CA TYR A 6 -16.48 7.65 -30.81
C TYR A 6 -16.83 8.21 -29.42
N PHE A 7 -18.11 8.49 -29.16
CA PHE A 7 -18.56 8.94 -27.85
C PHE A 7 -18.35 7.88 -26.76
N LEU A 8 -18.71 6.62 -27.03
CA LEU A 8 -18.49 5.52 -26.08
C LEU A 8 -17.01 5.26 -25.82
N ILE A 9 -16.16 5.35 -26.85
CA ILE A 9 -14.71 5.23 -26.69
C ILE A 9 -14.18 6.38 -25.81
N ALA A 10 -14.55 7.62 -26.08
CA ALA A 10 -14.13 8.77 -25.28
C ALA A 10 -14.58 8.63 -23.80
N LEU A 11 -15.80 8.17 -23.57
CA LEU A 11 -16.31 7.90 -22.22
C LEU A 11 -15.51 6.80 -21.52
N SER A 12 -15.18 5.70 -22.21
CA SER A 12 -14.37 4.61 -21.65
C SER A 12 -12.96 5.07 -21.25
N VAL A 13 -12.35 5.94 -22.06
CA VAL A 13 -11.03 6.52 -21.78
C VAL A 13 -11.10 7.44 -20.55
N LEU A 14 -12.15 8.27 -20.44
CA LEU A 14 -12.38 9.12 -19.27
C LEU A 14 -12.58 8.31 -17.98
N VAL A 15 -13.35 7.22 -18.05
CA VAL A 15 -13.56 6.31 -16.90
C VAL A 15 -12.26 5.64 -16.49
N LEU A 16 -11.47 5.14 -17.44
CA LEU A 16 -10.16 4.54 -17.16
C LEU A 16 -9.17 5.53 -16.55
N MET A 17 -9.13 6.76 -17.05
CA MET A 17 -8.32 7.84 -16.47
C MET A 17 -8.76 8.16 -15.04
N GLY A 18 -10.07 8.32 -14.81
CA GLY A 18 -10.63 8.56 -13.49
C GLY A 18 -10.28 7.45 -12.50
N TYR A 19 -10.38 6.18 -12.93
CA TYR A 19 -10.03 5.03 -12.10
C TYR A 19 -8.54 5.02 -11.71
N LYS A 20 -7.63 5.31 -12.64
CA LYS A 20 -6.19 5.39 -12.34
C LYS A 20 -5.83 6.51 -11.37
N LEU A 21 -6.52 7.64 -11.45
CA LEU A 21 -6.32 8.75 -10.51
C LEU A 21 -6.89 8.45 -9.12
N PHE A 22 -7.90 7.59 -9.04
CA PHE A 22 -8.53 7.22 -7.76
C PHE A 22 -7.68 6.25 -6.93
N ASN A 23 -6.94 5.34 -7.55
CA ASN A 23 -6.15 4.31 -6.86
C ASN A 23 -4.68 4.68 -6.64
N GLN A 24 -4.36 5.95 -6.45
CA GLN A 24 -2.98 6.35 -6.19
C GLN A 24 -2.60 6.12 -4.72
N LYS A 25 -1.59 5.28 -4.52
CA LYS A 25 -0.85 5.18 -3.26
C LYS A 25 0.21 6.29 -3.23
N GLU A 26 0.30 7.01 -2.12
CA GLU A 26 1.34 8.03 -1.90
C GLU A 26 2.42 7.47 -0.99
N PHE A 27 3.68 7.51 -1.43
CA PHE A 27 4.82 7.05 -0.65
C PHE A 27 5.01 7.92 0.59
N LEU A 28 5.21 7.29 1.75
CA LEU A 28 5.47 7.98 3.01
C LEU A 28 6.94 7.87 3.40
N ARG A 29 7.43 6.65 3.56
CA ARG A 29 8.80 6.36 4.01
C ARG A 29 9.18 4.91 3.71
N SER A 30 10.48 4.67 3.68
CA SER A 30 11.07 3.34 3.65
C SER A 30 11.74 3.02 4.98
N ASP A 31 11.70 1.76 5.37
CA ASP A 31 12.47 1.22 6.48
C ASP A 31 13.29 0.02 5.99
N VAL A 32 14.55 -0.07 6.40
CA VAL A 32 15.48 -1.10 5.91
C VAL A 32 15.82 -2.03 7.07
N SER A 33 15.75 -3.34 6.82
CA SER A 33 16.13 -4.34 7.80
C SER A 33 17.58 -4.13 8.30
N PRO A 34 17.91 -4.50 9.55
CA PRO A 34 19.25 -4.30 10.12
C PRO A 34 20.42 -4.88 9.31
N HIS A 35 20.18 -5.92 8.51
CA HIS A 35 21.20 -6.53 7.65
C HIS A 35 21.17 -6.03 6.20
N GLY A 36 20.27 -5.10 5.86
CA GLY A 36 20.13 -4.56 4.51
C GLY A 36 19.57 -5.53 3.47
N LEU A 37 19.00 -6.66 3.90
CA LEU A 37 18.48 -7.70 2.99
C LEU A 37 17.04 -7.44 2.53
N PHE A 38 16.31 -6.62 3.27
CA PHE A 38 14.91 -6.29 3.02
C PHE A 38 14.66 -4.79 3.20
N ARG A 39 13.74 -4.25 2.40
CA ARG A 39 13.18 -2.90 2.50
C ARG A 39 11.66 -2.99 2.64
N ALA A 40 11.09 -2.22 3.55
CA ALA A 40 9.65 -2.06 3.69
C ALA A 40 9.28 -0.62 3.31
N ASP A 41 8.51 -0.47 2.24
CA ASP A 41 8.02 0.81 1.75
C ASP A 41 6.58 1.00 2.23
N LEU A 42 6.34 2.12 2.92
CA LEU A 42 5.04 2.48 3.47
C LEU A 42 4.37 3.48 2.55
N TYR A 43 3.12 3.22 2.23
CA TYR A 43 2.29 4.06 1.40
C TYR A 43 0.98 4.38 2.10
N ILE A 44 0.41 5.53 1.78
CA ILE A 44 -0.89 5.96 2.25
C ILE A 44 -1.88 5.98 1.11
N GLU A 45 -3.13 5.62 1.40
CA GLU A 45 -4.21 5.87 0.44
C GLU A 45 -4.39 7.38 0.26
N LYS A 46 -4.23 7.89 -0.96
CA LYS A 46 -4.49 9.29 -1.25
C LYS A 46 -5.97 9.43 -1.65
N PRO A 47 -6.83 10.04 -0.81
CA PRO A 47 -8.19 10.30 -1.23
C PRO A 47 -8.19 11.33 -2.36
N PHE A 48 -8.91 11.06 -3.46
CA PHE A 48 -9.04 11.97 -4.60
C PHE A 48 -9.64 13.33 -4.20
N PHE A 49 -10.50 13.33 -3.18
CA PHE A 49 -11.02 14.54 -2.55
C PHE A 49 -10.70 14.57 -1.06
N ALA A 50 -9.97 15.59 -0.61
CA ALA A 50 -9.88 15.91 0.82
C ALA A 50 -11.18 16.62 1.24
N LEU A 51 -12.16 15.86 1.72
CA LEU A 51 -13.36 16.46 2.30
C LEU A 51 -13.00 17.13 3.63
N PRO A 52 -13.42 18.39 3.89
CA PRO A 52 -13.25 19.00 5.20
C PRO A 52 -14.00 18.15 6.25
N GLY A 53 -13.29 17.66 7.26
CA GLY A 53 -13.82 16.73 8.27
C GLY A 53 -13.52 15.24 8.02
N GLY A 54 -12.77 14.89 6.97
CA GLY A 54 -12.45 13.50 6.57
C GLY A 54 -11.48 12.71 7.49
N GLY A 55 -11.37 13.10 8.76
CA GLY A 55 -10.44 12.49 9.71
C GLY A 55 -9.00 13.02 9.58
N GLY A 56 -8.28 13.05 10.69
CA GLY A 56 -6.88 13.45 10.72
C GLY A 56 -5.99 12.50 9.92
N ILE A 57 -4.74 12.91 9.66
CA ILE A 57 -3.73 12.08 8.98
C ILE A 57 -3.59 10.67 9.60
N THR A 58 -3.89 10.53 10.89
CA THR A 58 -3.80 9.29 11.67
C THR A 58 -4.85 8.23 11.30
N SER A 59 -6.02 8.61 10.77
CA SER A 59 -7.09 7.66 10.40
C SER A 59 -6.97 7.12 8.97
N LYS A 60 -5.85 7.40 8.30
CA LYS A 60 -5.60 6.91 6.94
C LYS A 60 -5.04 5.50 6.96
N LYS A 61 -5.51 4.67 6.02
CA LYS A 61 -4.99 3.32 5.81
C LYS A 61 -3.59 3.38 5.22
N ILE A 62 -2.74 2.50 5.72
CA ILE A 62 -1.38 2.31 5.27
C ILE A 62 -1.26 0.97 4.56
N TYR A 63 -0.57 1.01 3.43
CA TYR A 63 -0.14 -0.14 2.67
C TYR A 63 1.38 -0.29 2.83
N ILE A 64 1.84 -1.50 3.05
CA ILE A 64 3.26 -1.82 3.21
C ILE A 64 3.62 -2.80 2.12
N GLU A 65 4.68 -2.49 1.38
CA GLU A 65 5.28 -3.36 0.38
C GLU A 65 6.69 -3.72 0.84
N VAL A 66 7.02 -5.01 0.84
CA VAL A 66 8.30 -5.53 1.31
C VAL A 66 9.08 -6.06 0.12
N PHE A 67 10.27 -5.53 -0.07
CA PHE A 67 11.18 -5.87 -1.16
C PHE A 67 12.41 -6.61 -0.64
N ASP A 68 12.95 -7.52 -1.44
CA ASP A 68 14.27 -8.11 -1.21
C ASP A 68 15.40 -7.17 -1.64
N LYS A 69 16.65 -7.58 -1.40
CA LYS A 69 17.86 -6.85 -1.80
C LYS A 69 18.02 -6.63 -3.31
N ASN A 70 17.26 -7.33 -4.14
CA ASN A 70 17.27 -7.22 -5.59
C ASN A 70 16.04 -6.44 -6.10
N ASP A 71 15.33 -5.73 -5.22
CA ASP A 71 14.09 -5.00 -5.49
C ASP A 71 12.92 -5.88 -5.95
N ASN A 72 12.92 -7.19 -5.64
CA ASN A 72 11.76 -8.05 -5.89
C ASN A 72 10.72 -7.88 -4.78
N LEU A 73 9.46 -7.67 -5.14
CA LEU A 73 8.35 -7.64 -4.19
C LEU A 73 8.15 -9.04 -3.58
N ILE A 74 8.38 -9.15 -2.27
CA ILE A 74 8.19 -10.38 -1.50
C ILE A 74 6.76 -10.46 -0.99
N GLY A 75 6.24 -9.36 -0.44
CA GLY A 75 4.93 -9.33 0.20
C GLY A 75 4.36 -7.93 0.28
N GLU A 76 3.03 -7.85 0.30
CA GLU A 76 2.32 -6.58 0.44
C GLU A 76 1.10 -6.73 1.36
N THR A 77 0.73 -5.66 2.04
CA THR A 77 -0.55 -5.60 2.74
C THR A 77 -1.66 -5.26 1.74
N ASN A 78 -2.76 -6.00 1.81
CA ASN A 78 -4.00 -5.69 1.10
C ASN A 78 -5.07 -5.12 2.07
N ASN A 79 -6.29 -4.89 1.59
CA ASN A 79 -7.41 -4.40 2.40
C ASN A 79 -7.72 -5.23 3.67
N LYS A 80 -7.35 -6.52 3.72
CA LYS A 80 -7.55 -7.36 4.93
C LYS A 80 -6.45 -7.16 5.97
N CYS A 81 -5.29 -6.70 5.51
CA CYS A 81 -4.09 -6.44 6.30
C CYS A 81 -3.77 -4.95 6.46
N SER A 82 -4.64 -4.05 5.99
CA SER A 82 -4.45 -2.62 6.14
C SER A 82 -4.52 -2.21 7.61
N VAL A 83 -3.63 -1.31 8.01
CA VAL A 83 -3.59 -0.74 9.36
C VAL A 83 -3.69 0.77 9.27
N PHE A 84 -4.14 1.41 10.33
CA PHE A 84 -4.16 2.87 10.41
C PHE A 84 -2.76 3.41 10.70
N LEU A 85 -2.45 4.59 10.19
CA LEU A 85 -1.15 5.23 10.40
C LEU A 85 -0.77 5.37 11.88
N SER A 86 -1.75 5.60 12.77
CA SER A 86 -1.52 5.67 14.22
C SER A 86 -0.97 4.38 14.82
N ASP A 87 -1.25 3.24 14.20
CA ASP A 87 -0.97 1.91 14.76
C ASP A 87 0.25 1.26 14.09
N VAL A 88 0.86 1.95 13.11
CA VAL A 88 2.01 1.43 12.38
C VAL A 88 3.26 1.46 13.26
N GLU A 89 3.80 0.27 13.49
CA GLU A 89 5.07 0.07 14.16
C GLU A 89 5.89 -0.98 13.41
N ILE A 90 6.96 -0.53 12.75
CA ILE A 90 7.87 -1.41 11.99
C ILE A 90 8.88 -2.01 12.96
N ARG A 91 8.88 -3.34 13.07
CA ARG A 91 9.88 -4.11 13.81
C ARG A 91 10.28 -5.34 13.02
N TRP A 92 11.57 -5.44 12.73
CA TRP A 92 12.16 -6.60 12.07
C TRP A 92 12.45 -7.71 13.08
N ASP A 93 11.77 -8.85 12.96
CA ASP A 93 12.05 -10.07 13.71
C ASP A 93 12.67 -11.11 12.78
N LEU A 94 13.96 -10.91 12.54
CA LEU A 94 14.77 -11.70 11.60
C LEU A 94 14.98 -13.13 12.09
N LYS A 95 14.89 -13.38 13.40
CA LYS A 95 14.96 -14.74 13.95
C LYS A 95 13.77 -15.59 13.50
N ARG A 96 12.62 -14.96 13.30
CA ARG A 96 11.39 -15.62 12.81
C ARG A 96 11.12 -15.35 11.33
N ASN A 97 12.01 -14.64 10.63
CA ASN A 97 11.80 -14.18 9.26
C ASN A 97 10.46 -13.45 9.06
N ILE A 98 10.12 -12.53 9.97
CA ILE A 98 8.91 -11.72 9.85
C ILE A 98 9.21 -10.23 10.01
N LEU A 99 8.45 -9.41 9.29
CA LEU A 99 8.27 -7.99 9.56
C LEU A 99 6.99 -7.83 10.39
N ARG A 100 7.09 -7.28 11.60
CA ARG A 100 5.92 -6.84 12.36
C ARG A 100 5.66 -5.39 12.01
N PHE A 101 4.42 -5.04 11.71
CA PHE A 101 4.08 -3.69 11.23
C PHE A 101 2.96 -3.01 11.99
N ALA A 102 2.25 -3.74 12.85
CA ALA A 102 1.33 -3.24 13.85
C ALA A 102 1.15 -4.32 14.94
N PRO A 103 0.47 -4.04 16.08
CA PRO A 103 0.18 -5.05 17.08
C PRO A 103 -0.53 -6.27 16.47
N ALA A 104 0.03 -7.47 16.72
CA ALA A 104 -0.41 -8.76 16.14
C ALA A 104 -0.35 -8.88 14.60
N ARG A 105 0.11 -7.87 13.86
CA ARG A 105 0.14 -7.88 12.39
C ARG A 105 1.55 -8.08 11.87
N THR A 106 1.73 -9.10 11.02
CA THR A 106 3.06 -9.48 10.52
C THR A 106 3.04 -9.85 9.03
N ILE A 107 4.18 -9.66 8.36
CA ILE A 107 4.46 -10.14 7.01
C ILE A 107 5.61 -11.14 7.10
N ASN A 108 5.42 -12.34 6.60
CA ASN A 108 6.47 -13.34 6.50
C ASN A 108 7.43 -13.00 5.34
N LEU A 109 8.71 -12.85 5.64
CA LEU A 109 9.76 -12.43 4.71
C LEU A 109 10.18 -13.52 3.72
N THR A 110 9.70 -14.75 3.89
CA THR A 110 10.00 -15.88 3.00
C THR A 110 8.92 -16.05 1.93
N ASN A 111 7.65 -15.86 2.29
CA ASN A 111 6.52 -16.15 1.39
C ASN A 111 5.57 -14.96 1.19
N GLY A 112 5.86 -13.80 1.78
CA GLY A 112 5.07 -12.58 1.64
C GLY A 112 3.72 -12.59 2.35
N ARG A 113 3.39 -13.68 3.06
CA ARG A 113 2.07 -13.83 3.68
C ARG A 113 1.92 -12.84 4.82
N CYS A 114 0.81 -12.11 4.78
CA CYS A 114 0.38 -11.30 5.91
C CYS A 114 -0.50 -12.13 6.86
N ASP A 115 -0.14 -12.14 8.13
CA ASP A 115 -0.85 -12.82 9.21
C ASP A 115 -1.38 -11.81 10.25
N LEU A 116 -2.55 -12.14 10.84
CA LEU A 116 -3.34 -11.30 11.75
C LEU A 116 -3.38 -11.84 13.18
#